data_AF-W7TA67-F1
#
_entry.id   AF-W7TA67-F1
#
_cell.length_a   1.000
_cell.length_b   1.000
_cell.length_c   1.000
_cell.angle_alpha   90.00
_cell.angle_beta   90.00
_cell.angle_gamma   90.00
#
_symmetry.space_group_name_H-M   'P 1'
#
loop_
_entity.id
_entity.type
_entity.pdbx_description
1 polymer ?
#
loop_
_entity_poly.entity_id
_entity_poly.type
_entity_poly.pdbx_seq_one_letter_code
_entity_poly.pdbx_strand_id
1 'polypeptide(L)'
;MVNGTFWACALPGQRHPRILGAASESFEAERARTPRVRAGAATACCPAFHPRYPTLMSTATTNAAGGSVEGMSEVDGIIEKLLTVRGARPGKPVQLLESEIRMLCNKSKDVFMEQSMLLELEAPIKICGDIHGQYYDLLRLFEYGGFPPNANYLFLGDYVDRGKQSLETICLLLAYKIKYPENFFILRGNHECASINRIYGFYDECKRRYNIKLWKTFTDCFNCLPIAAVIDEKIFCMHGGLSPELTSLEEIKDIMRPTDVPDTGLLCDLLWADPDKDIMGWGDNDPRP
;
A
#
# COMPACT_ATOMS: atom_id res chain seq x y z
N MET A 1 -8.74 6.74 15.73
CA MET A 1 -8.95 7.93 14.90
C MET A 1 -7.64 8.13 14.17
N VAL A 2 -7.61 7.78 12.89
CA VAL A 2 -6.44 7.97 12.03
C VAL A 2 -6.67 9.35 11.40
N ASN A 3 -6.02 10.37 11.94
CA ASN A 3 -5.92 11.67 11.28
C ASN A 3 -4.70 11.60 10.36
N GLY A 4 -4.86 10.91 9.22
CA GLY A 4 -3.91 11.00 8.12
C GLY A 4 -4.26 12.27 7.34
N THR A 5 -3.44 13.29 7.48
CA THR A 5 -3.67 14.59 6.85
C THR A 5 -3.27 14.47 5.37
N PHE A 6 -4.25 14.36 4.47
CA PHE A 6 -4.02 14.27 3.04
C PHE A 6 -3.64 15.62 2.46
N TRP A 7 -2.48 15.74 1.80
CA TRP A 7 -2.10 16.98 1.14
C TRP A 7 -1.67 16.74 -0.31
N ALA A 8 -2.54 17.22 -1.20
CA ALA A 8 -2.24 17.43 -2.62
C ALA A 8 -2.13 18.95 -2.81
N CYS A 9 -0.91 19.47 -2.94
CA CYS A 9 -0.71 20.89 -3.20
C CYS A 9 -0.85 21.15 -4.71
N ALA A 10 -1.77 22.04 -5.09
CA ALA A 10 -1.84 22.54 -6.45
C ALA A 10 -0.69 23.53 -6.68
N LEU A 11 0.13 23.31 -7.72
CA LEU A 11 1.21 24.23 -8.07
C LEU A 11 0.65 25.62 -8.46
N PRO A 12 1.29 26.73 -8.05
CA PRO A 12 0.78 28.08 -8.33
C PRO A 12 0.84 28.40 -9.83
N GLY A 13 -0.30 28.77 -10.44
CA GLY A 13 -0.29 29.38 -11.78
C GLY A 13 -1.51 29.20 -12.70
N GLN A 14 -2.46 28.30 -12.42
CA GLN A 14 -3.59 28.08 -13.35
C GLN A 14 -4.96 27.93 -12.67
N ARG A 15 -5.99 28.58 -13.26
CA ARG A 15 -7.37 28.65 -12.73
C ARG A 15 -8.07 27.27 -12.78
N HIS A 16 -8.82 27.01 -11.71
CA HIS A 16 -9.56 25.80 -11.32
C HIS A 16 -10.40 25.07 -12.39
N PRO A 17 -10.77 23.80 -12.10
CA PRO A 17 -12.10 23.54 -11.52
C PRO A 17 -12.08 22.61 -10.28
N ARG A 18 -12.87 22.98 -9.26
CA ARG A 18 -13.33 22.25 -8.05
C ARG A 18 -12.51 21.01 -7.61
N ILE A 19 -11.64 21.23 -6.63
CA ILE A 19 -11.20 20.21 -5.67
C ILE A 19 -12.40 19.89 -4.77
N LEU A 20 -12.85 18.64 -4.74
CA LEU A 20 -13.83 18.16 -3.76
C LEU A 20 -13.17 18.21 -2.38
N GLY A 21 -13.58 19.19 -1.58
CA GLY A 21 -13.09 19.39 -0.22
C GLY A 21 -13.46 18.25 0.72
N ALA A 22 -12.67 18.14 1.78
CA ALA A 22 -12.89 17.30 2.95
C ALA A 22 -14.34 17.38 3.44
N ALA A 23 -15.01 16.23 3.51
CA ALA A 23 -16.25 16.08 4.26
C ALA A 23 -15.90 15.41 5.61
N SER A 24 -15.72 16.22 6.64
CA SER A 24 -15.86 15.79 8.02
C SER A 24 -17.36 15.71 8.34
N GLU A 25 -17.99 14.56 8.15
CA GLU A 25 -19.30 14.30 8.75
C GLU A 25 -19.14 13.27 9.87
N SER A 26 -19.23 13.79 11.09
CA SER A 26 -19.45 13.07 12.33
C SER A 26 -20.76 12.27 12.24
N PHE A 27 -20.68 10.94 12.19
CA PHE A 27 -21.84 10.07 12.37
C PHE A 27 -22.03 9.75 13.85
N GLU A 28 -22.95 10.48 14.49
CA GLU A 28 -23.55 10.09 15.77
C GLU A 28 -24.40 8.83 15.59
N ALA A 29 -24.19 7.85 16.48
CA ALA A 29 -24.92 6.60 16.50
C ALA A 29 -26.30 6.77 17.14
N GLU A 30 -27.37 6.77 16.35
CA GLU A 30 -28.73 6.70 16.88
C GLU A 30 -29.13 5.24 17.15
N ARG A 31 -29.44 4.95 18.41
CA ARG A 31 -29.94 3.67 18.90
C ARG A 31 -31.42 3.48 18.55
N ALA A 32 -31.74 2.22 18.27
CA ALA A 32 -33.00 1.50 18.52
C ALA A 32 -34.15 1.68 17.51
N ARG A 33 -34.56 0.55 16.90
CA ARG A 33 -35.79 -0.19 17.26
C ARG A 33 -35.91 -1.49 16.45
N THR A 34 -36.13 -2.59 17.15
CA THR A 34 -36.65 -3.86 16.59
C THR A 34 -38.13 -3.69 16.20
N PRO A 35 -38.63 -4.51 15.25
CA PRO A 35 -39.71 -5.40 15.64
C PRO A 35 -39.66 -6.81 15.02
N ARG A 36 -40.44 -7.68 15.65
CA ARG A 36 -40.60 -9.13 15.52
C ARG A 36 -41.34 -9.60 14.26
N VAL A 37 -40.91 -10.79 13.77
CA VAL A 37 -41.66 -12.02 13.42
C VAL A 37 -42.88 -11.94 12.48
N ARG A 38 -42.85 -12.75 11.41
CA ARG A 38 -43.92 -13.71 11.09
C ARG A 38 -43.43 -14.89 10.22
N ALA A 39 -43.94 -16.07 10.59
CA ALA A 39 -43.72 -17.36 9.96
C ALA A 39 -44.68 -17.60 8.78
N GLY A 40 -44.27 -18.49 7.87
CA GLY A 40 -45.13 -19.09 6.83
C GLY A 40 -44.43 -20.29 6.21
N ALA A 41 -44.92 -21.49 6.54
CA ALA A 41 -44.44 -22.77 6.07
C ALA A 41 -45.13 -23.18 4.74
N ALA A 42 -44.44 -23.92 3.88
CA ALA A 42 -45.04 -24.95 3.04
C ALA A 42 -43.97 -25.92 2.50
N THR A 43 -44.17 -27.18 2.87
CA THR A 43 -43.64 -28.45 2.37
C THR A 43 -43.74 -28.66 0.85
N ALA A 44 -42.77 -29.35 0.23
CA ALA A 44 -42.90 -30.77 -0.17
C ALA A 44 -41.81 -31.28 -1.16
N CYS A 45 -41.37 -32.52 -0.89
CA CYS A 45 -40.94 -33.60 -1.79
C CYS A 45 -39.66 -33.52 -2.67
N CYS A 46 -38.67 -34.36 -2.29
CA CYS A 46 -37.71 -35.04 -3.17
C CYS A 46 -38.42 -36.05 -4.12
N PRO A 47 -37.74 -36.56 -5.18
CA PRO A 47 -36.81 -37.68 -5.01
C PRO A 47 -35.53 -37.65 -5.86
N ALA A 48 -34.58 -38.47 -5.44
CA ALA A 48 -33.26 -38.72 -5.99
C ALA A 48 -33.25 -39.38 -7.38
N PHE A 49 -32.20 -39.15 -8.18
CA PHE A 49 -31.76 -40.09 -9.22
C PHE A 49 -30.24 -40.00 -9.47
N HIS A 50 -29.53 -41.11 -9.20
CA HIS A 50 -28.22 -41.45 -9.76
C HIS A 50 -28.42 -42.09 -11.15
N PRO A 51 -27.42 -42.02 -12.06
CA PRO A 51 -26.68 -43.25 -12.38
C PRO A 51 -25.18 -43.00 -12.69
N ARG A 52 -24.28 -43.80 -12.09
CA ARG A 52 -23.51 -44.92 -12.68
C ARG A 52 -22.43 -44.54 -13.72
N TYR A 53 -21.18 -44.79 -13.31
CA TYR A 53 -19.98 -44.96 -14.14
C TYR A 53 -20.09 -46.14 -15.14
N PRO A 54 -19.27 -46.10 -16.20
CA PRO A 54 -18.55 -47.29 -16.62
C PRO A 54 -17.04 -47.07 -16.76
N THR A 55 -16.28 -48.08 -16.34
CA THR A 55 -14.84 -48.29 -16.52
C THR A 55 -14.61 -49.17 -17.76
N LEU A 56 -13.63 -48.85 -18.65
CA LEU A 56 -12.49 -49.72 -19.01
C LEU A 56 -11.57 -49.08 -20.07
N MET A 57 -10.35 -49.61 -20.13
CA MET A 57 -9.11 -49.14 -20.77
C MET A 57 -9.04 -49.32 -22.30
N SER A 58 -8.15 -48.56 -22.97
CA SER A 58 -6.96 -49.08 -23.70
C SER A 58 -6.26 -48.02 -24.58
N THR A 59 -4.95 -47.86 -24.35
CA THR A 59 -3.83 -47.64 -25.31
C THR A 59 -3.83 -46.53 -26.39
N ALA A 60 -2.66 -45.87 -26.45
CA ALA A 60 -1.90 -45.39 -27.63
C ALA A 60 -1.68 -43.87 -27.76
N THR A 61 -0.48 -43.45 -27.33
CA THR A 61 0.44 -42.47 -27.94
C THR A 61 -0.02 -41.72 -29.20
N THR A 62 -0.01 -40.38 -29.17
CA THR A 62 1.03 -39.51 -29.79
C THR A 62 0.65 -38.02 -29.75
N ASN A 63 1.69 -37.20 -29.55
CA ASN A 63 1.90 -35.83 -30.02
C ASN A 63 1.08 -34.66 -29.43
N ALA A 64 1.76 -33.98 -28.51
CA ALA A 64 2.19 -32.60 -28.65
C ALA A 64 1.19 -31.57 -29.23
N ALA A 65 0.57 -30.84 -28.30
CA ALA A 65 0.43 -29.40 -28.42
C ALA A 65 0.70 -28.82 -27.03
N GLY A 66 1.95 -28.42 -26.80
CA GLY A 66 2.36 -27.73 -25.59
C GLY A 66 1.68 -26.36 -25.56
N GLY A 67 0.51 -26.28 -24.91
CA GLY A 67 0.04 -25.03 -24.34
C GLY A 67 1.01 -24.67 -23.24
N SER A 68 1.79 -23.60 -23.44
CA SER A 68 2.57 -22.97 -22.39
C SER A 68 1.62 -22.55 -21.29
N VAL A 69 1.57 -23.32 -20.19
CA VAL A 69 1.20 -22.76 -18.90
C VAL A 69 2.32 -21.76 -18.62
N GLU A 70 2.07 -20.48 -18.89
CA GLU A 70 3.00 -19.41 -18.49
C GLU A 70 3.30 -19.63 -17.01
N GLY A 71 4.56 -19.92 -16.70
CA GLY A 71 4.98 -20.20 -15.34
C GLY A 71 4.62 -19.00 -14.48
N MET A 72 3.69 -19.22 -13.55
CA MET A 72 3.32 -18.23 -12.55
C MET A 72 4.60 -17.64 -11.96
N SER A 73 4.78 -16.32 -12.06
CA SER A 73 5.99 -15.70 -11.53
C SER A 73 6.03 -15.95 -10.02
N GLU A 74 7.22 -16.05 -9.44
CA GLU A 74 7.37 -16.24 -7.99
C GLU A 74 6.60 -15.16 -7.18
N VAL A 75 6.46 -13.96 -7.75
CA VAL A 75 5.70 -12.84 -7.18
C VAL A 75 4.19 -13.10 -7.20
N ASP A 76 3.66 -13.71 -8.26
CA ASP A 76 2.24 -14.06 -8.36
C ASP A 76 1.82 -15.03 -7.26
N GLY A 77 2.64 -16.05 -6.99
CA GLY A 77 2.40 -16.99 -5.91
C GLY A 77 2.37 -16.32 -4.53
N ILE A 78 3.19 -15.27 -4.33
CA ILE A 78 3.18 -14.48 -3.08
C ILE A 78 1.93 -13.62 -2.98
N ILE A 79 1.52 -12.97 -4.07
CA ILE A 79 0.29 -12.16 -4.11
C ILE A 79 -0.93 -13.05 -3.81
N GLU A 80 -1.03 -14.22 -4.43
CA GLU A 80 -2.14 -15.15 -4.17
C GLU A 80 -2.20 -15.55 -2.69
N LYS A 81 -1.07 -15.94 -2.09
CA LYS A 81 -0.97 -16.24 -0.65
C LYS A 81 -1.47 -15.09 0.20
N LEU A 82 -1.04 -13.87 -0.09
CA LEU A 82 -1.44 -12.65 0.63
C LEU A 82 -2.95 -12.37 0.50
N LEU A 83 -3.54 -12.61 -0.68
CA LEU A 83 -4.96 -12.39 -0.92
C LEU A 83 -5.89 -13.50 -0.39
N THR A 84 -5.36 -14.69 -0.03
CA THR A 84 -6.19 -15.79 0.50
C THR A 84 -6.96 -15.44 1.77
N VAL A 85 -6.50 -14.44 2.55
CA VAL A 85 -7.12 -14.08 3.83
C VAL A 85 -8.24 -13.06 3.73
N ARG A 86 -8.61 -12.60 2.53
CA ARG A 86 -9.69 -11.62 2.30
C ARG A 86 -11.03 -12.03 2.94
N GLY A 87 -11.38 -13.31 2.87
CA GLY A 87 -12.60 -13.86 3.48
C GLY A 87 -12.42 -14.38 4.91
N ALA A 88 -11.21 -14.29 5.46
CA ALA A 88 -10.92 -14.78 6.80
C ALA A 88 -11.21 -13.73 7.88
N ARG A 89 -11.21 -14.16 9.14
CA ARG A 89 -11.34 -13.25 10.28
C ARG A 89 -10.18 -12.23 10.27
N PRO A 90 -10.46 -10.91 10.40
CA PRO A 90 -9.44 -9.89 10.54
C PRO A 90 -8.39 -10.23 11.59
N GLY A 91 -7.11 -10.03 11.25
CA GLY A 91 -5.96 -10.39 12.09
C GLY A 91 -5.35 -11.76 11.79
N LYS A 92 -5.90 -12.57 10.86
CA LYS A 92 -5.24 -13.81 10.45
C LYS A 92 -3.91 -13.47 9.74
N PRO A 93 -2.75 -13.96 10.24
CA PRO A 93 -1.46 -13.71 9.62
C PRO A 93 -1.29 -14.55 8.36
N VAL A 94 -0.51 -14.04 7.41
CA VAL A 94 -0.04 -14.81 6.25
C VAL A 94 1.36 -15.31 6.52
N GLN A 95 1.60 -16.60 6.26
CA GLN A 95 2.92 -17.20 6.41
C GLN A 95 3.67 -17.08 5.08
N LEU A 96 4.60 -16.14 5.03
CA LEU A 96 5.57 -16.01 3.95
C LEU A 96 6.91 -16.57 4.44
N LEU A 97 7.69 -17.14 3.53
CA LEU A 97 9.05 -17.55 3.82
C LEU A 97 9.95 -16.31 3.90
N GLU A 98 10.96 -16.34 4.75
CA GLU A 98 11.93 -15.25 4.84
C GLU A 98 12.62 -14.98 3.49
N SER A 99 12.89 -16.02 2.70
CA SER A 99 13.46 -15.90 1.35
C SER A 99 12.53 -15.15 0.39
N GLU A 100 11.22 -15.39 0.47
CA GLU A 100 10.22 -14.70 -0.35
C GLU A 100 10.21 -13.20 -0.02
N ILE A 101 10.23 -12.85 1.27
CA ILE A 101 10.25 -11.45 1.72
C ILE A 101 11.56 -10.75 1.29
N ARG A 102 12.71 -11.41 1.47
CA ARG A 102 14.00 -10.88 1.02
C ARG A 102 14.03 -10.64 -0.49
N MET A 103 13.46 -11.57 -1.26
CA MET A 103 13.33 -11.44 -2.71
C MET A 103 12.48 -10.23 -3.09
N LEU A 104 11.32 -10.04 -2.42
CA LEU A 104 10.49 -8.85 -2.62
C LEU A 104 11.28 -7.56 -2.37
N CYS A 105 11.94 -7.44 -1.22
CA CYS A 105 12.72 -6.23 -0.90
C CYS A 105 13.82 -5.95 -1.94
N ASN A 106 14.55 -6.98 -2.37
CA ASN A 106 15.64 -6.80 -3.34
C ASN A 106 15.11 -6.39 -4.72
N LYS A 107 14.10 -7.08 -5.25
CA LYS A 107 13.52 -6.75 -6.56
C LYS A 107 12.83 -5.39 -6.55
N SER A 108 12.09 -5.05 -5.50
CA SER A 108 11.46 -3.73 -5.40
C SER A 108 12.49 -2.62 -5.31
N LYS A 109 13.59 -2.84 -4.59
CA LYS A 109 14.71 -1.90 -4.50
C LYS A 109 15.28 -1.58 -5.88
N ASP A 110 15.50 -2.61 -6.70
CA ASP A 110 16.01 -2.43 -8.06
C ASP A 110 15.05 -1.56 -8.89
N VAL A 111 13.74 -1.85 -8.84
CA VAL A 111 12.70 -1.02 -9.50
C VAL A 111 12.72 0.42 -8.99
N PHE A 112 12.86 0.65 -7.68
CA PHE A 112 12.91 2.03 -7.17
C PHE A 112 14.15 2.77 -7.65
N MET A 113 15.30 2.11 -7.70
CA MET A 113 16.56 2.71 -8.15
C MET A 113 16.54 3.04 -9.65
N GLU A 114 15.77 2.31 -10.45
CA GLU A 114 15.55 2.59 -11.88
C GLU A 114 14.63 3.79 -12.11
N GLN A 115 13.66 4.02 -11.22
CA GLN A 115 12.71 5.13 -11.30
C GLN A 115 13.28 6.41 -10.66
N SER A 116 12.77 7.57 -11.07
CA SER A 116 13.17 8.87 -10.50
C SER A 116 12.78 9.01 -9.02
N MET A 117 13.53 9.83 -8.28
CA MET A 117 13.23 10.19 -6.89
C MET A 117 11.96 11.06 -6.77
N LEU A 118 11.71 11.87 -7.81
CA LEU A 118 10.46 12.57 -8.07
C LEU A 118 9.72 11.85 -9.20
N LEU A 119 8.61 11.19 -8.87
CA LEU A 119 7.81 10.47 -9.87
C LEU A 119 6.97 11.45 -10.69
N GLU A 120 6.96 11.28 -12.01
CA GLU A 120 6.09 12.04 -12.91
C GLU A 120 5.00 11.08 -13.41
N LEU A 121 3.75 11.34 -13.03
CA LEU A 121 2.63 10.40 -13.16
C LEU A 121 1.46 11.02 -13.94
N GLU A 122 0.64 10.17 -14.56
CA GLU A 122 -0.53 10.59 -15.32
C GLU A 122 -1.84 10.05 -14.71
N ALA A 123 -2.93 10.81 -14.86
CA ALA A 123 -4.27 10.34 -14.53
C ALA A 123 -4.80 9.32 -15.58
N PRO A 124 -5.70 8.38 -15.21
CA PRO A 124 -6.37 8.24 -13.92
C PRO A 124 -5.53 7.46 -12.88
N ILE A 125 -5.44 7.99 -11.66
CA ILE A 125 -4.72 7.38 -10.54
C ILE A 125 -5.47 7.59 -9.22
N LYS A 126 -5.43 6.59 -8.34
CA LYS A 126 -6.03 6.65 -6.99
C LYS A 126 -4.93 6.90 -5.97
N ILE A 127 -5.10 7.97 -5.18
CA ILE A 127 -4.13 8.37 -4.16
C ILE A 127 -4.58 7.84 -2.80
N CYS A 128 -3.67 7.18 -2.08
CA CYS A 128 -3.93 6.58 -0.77
C CYS A 128 -2.92 7.10 0.25
N GLY A 129 -3.40 7.50 1.43
CA GLY A 129 -2.56 7.91 2.55
C GLY A 129 -2.14 6.73 3.42
N ASP A 130 -1.92 7.02 4.70
CA ASP A 130 -1.36 6.10 5.69
C ASP A 130 -2.16 4.80 5.83
N ILE A 131 -1.44 3.70 5.99
CA ILE A 131 -2.01 2.37 6.21
C ILE A 131 -1.63 1.81 7.58
N HIS A 132 -0.42 2.08 8.07
CA HIS A 132 0.06 1.69 9.40
C HIS A 132 -0.28 0.24 9.79
N GLY A 133 0.09 -0.72 8.93
CA GLY A 133 -0.13 -2.14 9.19
C GLY A 133 -1.59 -2.58 9.33
N GLN A 134 -2.57 -1.77 8.91
CA GLN A 134 -3.99 -2.11 8.85
C GLN A 134 -4.32 -2.94 7.60
N TYR A 135 -3.72 -4.13 7.51
CA TYR A 135 -3.75 -4.97 6.31
C TYR A 135 -5.16 -5.27 5.76
N TYR A 136 -6.13 -5.53 6.63
CA TYR A 136 -7.51 -5.81 6.18
C TYR A 136 -8.22 -4.58 5.62
N ASP A 137 -7.87 -3.39 6.10
CA ASP A 137 -8.41 -2.15 5.56
C ASP A 137 -7.76 -1.84 4.20
N LEU A 138 -6.48 -2.16 4.02
CA LEU A 138 -5.83 -2.14 2.69
C LEU A 138 -6.52 -3.10 1.70
N LEU A 139 -6.84 -4.33 2.12
CA LEU A 139 -7.57 -5.27 1.27
C LEU A 139 -8.95 -4.72 0.86
N ARG A 140 -9.69 -4.12 1.80
CA ARG A 140 -10.97 -3.46 1.51
C ARG A 140 -10.79 -2.29 0.55
N LEU A 141 -9.74 -1.48 0.71
CA LEU A 141 -9.43 -0.38 -0.18
C LEU A 141 -9.27 -0.87 -1.63
N PHE A 142 -8.61 -2.01 -1.86
CA PHE A 142 -8.54 -2.62 -3.19
C PHE A 142 -9.87 -3.23 -3.67
N GLU A 143 -10.71 -3.74 -2.76
CA GLU A 143 -12.05 -4.22 -3.12
C GLU A 143 -12.96 -3.10 -3.64
N TYR A 144 -12.95 -1.94 -2.98
CA TYR A 144 -13.71 -0.76 -3.42
C TYR A 144 -13.04 -0.03 -4.59
N GLY A 145 -11.72 0.06 -4.57
CA GLY A 145 -10.96 0.83 -5.55
C GLY A 145 -10.68 0.09 -6.85
N GLY A 146 -10.74 -1.25 -6.83
CA GLY A 146 -10.31 -2.13 -7.92
C GLY A 146 -8.90 -2.65 -7.70
N PHE A 147 -8.69 -3.96 -7.78
CA PHE A 147 -7.35 -4.54 -7.64
C PHE A 147 -6.43 -4.14 -8.80
N PRO A 148 -5.12 -3.88 -8.56
CA PRO A 148 -4.15 -3.71 -9.65
C PRO A 148 -4.15 -4.93 -10.59
N PRO A 149 -4.16 -4.73 -11.93
CA PRO A 149 -3.90 -3.48 -12.65
C PRO A 149 -5.19 -2.74 -13.09
N ASN A 150 -6.37 -3.10 -12.59
CA ASN A 150 -7.63 -2.49 -13.01
C ASN A 150 -7.73 -1.00 -12.63
N ALA A 151 -6.93 -0.55 -11.67
CA ALA A 151 -6.75 0.85 -11.31
C ALA A 151 -5.28 1.13 -10.99
N ASN A 152 -4.83 2.34 -11.34
CA ASN A 152 -3.51 2.82 -10.96
C ASN A 152 -3.54 3.38 -9.54
N TYR A 153 -2.47 3.20 -8.79
CA TYR A 153 -2.37 3.62 -7.40
C TYR A 153 -1.10 4.42 -7.13
N LEU A 154 -1.24 5.47 -6.32
CA LEU A 154 -0.15 6.18 -5.66
C LEU A 154 -0.38 6.12 -4.15
N PHE A 155 0.55 5.53 -3.41
CA PHE A 155 0.54 5.59 -1.96
C PHE A 155 1.52 6.64 -1.43
N LEU A 156 1.14 7.36 -0.38
CA LEU A 156 1.88 8.50 0.16
C LEU A 156 2.79 8.16 1.35
N GLY A 157 3.08 6.88 1.62
CA GLY A 157 3.92 6.47 2.74
C GLY A 157 3.15 5.91 3.94
N ASP A 158 3.88 5.65 5.03
CA ASP A 158 3.37 5.18 6.32
C ASP A 158 2.62 3.84 6.22
N TYR A 159 3.36 2.84 5.73
CA TYR A 159 2.87 1.48 5.52
C TYR A 159 2.96 0.63 6.77
N VAL A 160 4.01 0.87 7.57
CA VAL A 160 4.39 0.07 8.73
C VAL A 160 4.12 0.81 10.04
N ASP A 161 4.41 0.15 11.16
CA ASP A 161 4.20 0.61 12.53
C ASP A 161 2.73 0.79 12.94
N ARG A 162 2.51 0.95 14.26
CA ARG A 162 1.23 1.20 14.95
C ARG A 162 0.17 0.07 14.82
N GLY A 163 0.04 -0.55 13.66
CA GLY A 163 -0.83 -1.69 13.40
C GLY A 163 -0.22 -3.04 13.72
N LYS A 164 -1.01 -4.09 13.45
CA LYS A 164 -0.69 -5.48 13.86
C LYS A 164 -0.10 -6.33 12.75
N GLN A 165 -0.19 -5.88 11.50
CA GLN A 165 0.14 -6.64 10.29
C GLN A 165 0.92 -5.78 9.30
N SER A 166 1.99 -5.16 9.78
CA SER A 166 2.85 -4.31 8.94
C SER A 166 3.56 -5.14 7.87
N LEU A 167 3.99 -6.36 8.22
CA LEU A 167 4.66 -7.27 7.29
C LEU A 167 3.77 -7.64 6.10
N GLU A 168 2.53 -8.05 6.33
CA GLU A 168 1.60 -8.35 5.24
C GLU A 168 1.31 -7.12 4.37
N THR A 169 1.15 -5.96 5.01
CA THR A 169 0.89 -4.68 4.34
C THR A 169 2.03 -4.35 3.37
N ILE A 170 3.25 -4.22 3.88
CA ILE A 170 4.38 -3.84 3.02
C ILE A 170 4.72 -4.92 2.00
N CYS A 171 4.61 -6.21 2.34
CA CYS A 171 4.86 -7.29 1.37
C CYS A 171 3.89 -7.25 0.19
N LEU A 172 2.60 -6.95 0.43
CA LEU A 172 1.62 -6.84 -0.65
C LEU A 172 1.91 -5.63 -1.54
N LEU A 173 2.25 -4.49 -0.95
CA LEU A 173 2.60 -3.27 -1.70
C LEU A 173 3.85 -3.47 -2.56
N LEU A 174 4.91 -4.07 -2.01
CA LEU A 174 6.13 -4.38 -2.77
C LEU A 174 5.87 -5.40 -3.88
N ALA A 175 5.04 -6.43 -3.62
CA ALA A 175 4.69 -7.40 -4.64
C ALA A 175 3.92 -6.77 -5.81
N TYR A 176 2.96 -5.86 -5.53
CA TYR A 176 2.29 -5.11 -6.59
C TYR A 176 3.23 -4.15 -7.31
N LYS A 177 4.17 -3.52 -6.60
CA LYS A 177 5.17 -2.66 -7.23
C LYS A 177 6.03 -3.43 -8.23
N ILE A 178 6.47 -4.63 -7.88
CA ILE A 178 7.27 -5.48 -8.79
C ILE A 178 6.42 -5.96 -9.97
N LYS A 179 5.16 -6.33 -9.72
CA LYS A 179 4.28 -6.86 -10.77
C LYS A 179 3.80 -5.79 -11.75
N TYR A 180 3.56 -4.57 -11.27
CA TYR A 180 3.01 -3.47 -12.04
C TYR A 180 3.81 -2.17 -11.82
N PRO A 181 5.09 -2.13 -12.22
CA PRO A 181 6.00 -1.01 -11.90
C PRO A 181 5.53 0.34 -12.45
N GLU A 182 4.78 0.32 -13.56
CA GLU A 182 4.27 1.51 -14.27
C GLU A 182 2.82 1.87 -13.91
N ASN A 183 2.15 1.09 -13.05
CA ASN A 183 0.75 1.34 -12.64
C ASN A 183 0.59 1.43 -11.11
N PHE A 184 1.61 1.03 -10.34
CA PHE A 184 1.59 0.99 -8.89
C PHE A 184 2.80 1.74 -8.33
N PHE A 185 2.53 2.83 -7.62
CA PHE A 185 3.54 3.75 -7.12
C PHE A 185 3.42 3.87 -5.60
N ILE A 186 4.56 3.88 -4.93
CA ILE A 186 4.65 4.01 -3.48
C ILE A 186 5.72 5.05 -3.15
N LEU A 187 5.34 6.06 -2.37
CA LEU A 187 6.25 7.06 -1.83
C LEU A 187 6.76 6.65 -0.45
N ARG A 188 7.83 7.29 -0.01
CA ARG A 188 8.36 7.17 1.34
C ARG A 188 7.54 8.01 2.32
N GLY A 189 7.13 7.44 3.44
CA GLY A 189 6.65 8.17 4.61
C GLY A 189 7.73 8.26 5.69
N ASN A 190 7.43 8.96 6.79
CA ASN A 190 8.40 9.09 7.88
C ASN A 190 8.56 7.80 8.70
N HIS A 191 7.60 6.87 8.64
CA HIS A 191 7.75 5.55 9.24
C HIS A 191 8.62 4.59 8.43
N GLU A 192 8.94 4.91 7.18
CA GLU A 192 9.89 4.17 6.35
C GLU A 192 11.35 4.61 6.61
N CYS A 193 11.71 4.87 7.87
CA CYS A 193 13.09 5.11 8.31
C CYS A 193 13.43 4.29 9.57
N ALA A 194 14.71 3.97 9.74
CA ALA A 194 15.15 3.04 10.78
C ALA A 194 14.94 3.58 12.19
N SER A 195 15.10 4.90 12.41
CA SER A 195 14.96 5.52 13.73
C SER A 195 13.53 5.43 14.26
N ILE A 196 12.53 5.63 13.39
CA ILE A 196 11.12 5.61 13.74
C ILE A 196 10.61 4.17 13.89
N ASN A 197 10.77 3.35 12.86
CA ASN A 197 10.19 2.00 12.88
C ASN A 197 10.90 1.00 13.79
N ARG A 198 12.03 1.43 14.38
CA ARG A 198 12.67 0.75 15.50
C ARG A 198 11.85 0.79 16.79
N ILE A 199 11.06 1.84 17.00
CA ILE A 199 10.38 2.16 18.26
C ILE A 199 8.86 1.95 18.13
N TYR A 200 8.28 2.19 16.94
CA TYR A 200 6.81 2.20 16.75
C TYR A 200 6.20 0.87 16.28
N GLY A 201 7.00 -0.20 16.23
CA GLY A 201 6.50 -1.58 16.23
C GLY A 201 7.04 -2.49 15.13
N PHE A 202 7.47 -1.97 13.98
CA PHE A 202 7.87 -2.80 12.85
C PHE A 202 9.11 -3.65 13.14
N TYR A 203 10.11 -3.08 13.82
CA TYR A 203 11.27 -3.84 14.28
C TYR A 203 10.88 -5.02 15.17
N ASP A 204 10.00 -4.79 16.14
CA ASP A 204 9.56 -5.82 17.07
C ASP A 204 8.70 -6.88 16.35
N GLU A 205 7.90 -6.48 15.36
CA GLU A 205 7.15 -7.41 14.51
C GLU A 205 8.11 -8.31 13.71
N CYS A 206 9.12 -7.73 13.05
CA CYS A 206 10.15 -8.46 12.30
C CYS A 206 10.95 -9.41 13.21
N LYS A 207 11.39 -8.91 14.38
CA LYS A 207 12.15 -9.71 15.35
C LYS A 207 11.34 -10.87 15.89
N ARG A 208 10.04 -10.68 16.15
CA ARG A 208 9.14 -11.70 16.72
C ARG A 208 8.76 -12.77 15.70
N ARG A 209 8.52 -12.39 14.43
CA ARG A 209 8.03 -13.32 13.40
C ARG A 209 9.14 -13.95 12.56
N TYR A 210 10.26 -13.26 12.42
CA TYR A 210 11.40 -13.67 11.62
C TYR A 210 12.70 -13.39 12.38
N ASN A 211 13.46 -12.37 11.97
CA ASN A 211 14.70 -11.98 12.62
C ASN A 211 15.05 -10.51 12.33
N ILE A 212 16.06 -10.00 13.07
CA ILE A 212 16.54 -8.62 12.95
C ILE A 212 17.22 -8.35 11.59
N LYS A 213 17.81 -9.37 10.96
CA LYS A 213 18.44 -9.20 9.63
C LYS A 213 17.39 -8.86 8.57
N LEU A 214 16.17 -9.40 8.70
CA LEU A 214 15.07 -9.08 7.80
C LEU A 214 14.64 -7.61 7.93
N TRP A 215 14.54 -7.09 9.15
CA TRP A 215 14.28 -5.66 9.38
C TRP A 215 15.31 -4.78 8.69
N LYS A 216 16.61 -5.10 8.79
CA LYS A 216 17.66 -4.38 8.05
C LYS A 216 17.47 -4.43 6.53
N THR A 217 17.01 -5.57 6.00
CA THR A 217 16.70 -5.71 4.56
C THR A 217 15.54 -4.79 4.15
N PHE A 218 14.53 -4.63 5.01
CA PHE A 218 13.48 -3.63 4.78
C PHE A 218 14.03 -2.21 4.85
N THR A 219 14.89 -1.89 5.82
CA THR A 219 15.55 -0.57 5.89
C THR A 219 16.30 -0.24 4.60
N ASP A 220 17.08 -1.19 4.07
CA ASP A 220 17.81 -1.01 2.81
C ASP A 220 16.86 -0.76 1.63
N CYS A 221 15.69 -1.41 1.62
CA CYS A 221 14.65 -1.17 0.62
C CYS A 221 13.99 0.21 0.79
N PHE A 222 13.63 0.60 2.02
CA PHE A 222 13.00 1.87 2.33
C PHE A 222 13.88 3.07 1.99
N ASN A 223 15.20 2.93 2.18
CA ASN A 223 16.17 3.96 1.81
C ASN A 223 16.23 4.26 0.30
N CYS A 224 15.62 3.42 -0.54
CA CYS A 224 15.51 3.60 -1.98
C CYS A 224 14.15 4.14 -2.44
N LEU A 225 13.18 4.32 -1.55
CA LEU A 225 11.84 4.79 -1.95
C LEU A 225 11.90 6.22 -2.52
N PRO A 226 11.12 6.51 -3.57
CA PRO A 226 10.92 7.89 -4.04
C PRO A 226 10.16 8.69 -2.98
N ILE A 227 10.35 10.00 -2.93
CA ILE A 227 9.84 10.83 -1.82
C ILE A 227 8.68 11.73 -2.22
N ALA A 228 8.51 11.99 -3.52
CA ALA A 228 7.44 12.82 -4.03
C ALA A 228 6.98 12.36 -5.41
N ALA A 229 5.79 12.79 -5.80
CA ALA A 229 5.25 12.62 -7.14
C ALA A 229 4.57 13.90 -7.63
N VAL A 230 4.55 14.10 -8.95
CA VAL A 230 3.76 15.12 -9.63
C VAL A 230 2.80 14.40 -10.56
N ILE A 231 1.50 14.67 -10.41
CA ILE A 231 0.45 14.12 -11.29
C ILE A 231 -0.01 15.20 -12.26
N ASP A 232 -0.01 14.88 -13.56
CA ASP A 232 -0.41 15.75 -14.68
C ASP A 232 0.21 17.16 -14.60
N GLU A 233 1.46 17.27 -14.13
CA GLU A 233 2.18 18.54 -13.90
C GLU A 233 1.45 19.54 -12.98
N LYS A 234 0.47 19.08 -12.20
CA LYS A 234 -0.46 19.96 -11.46
C LYS A 234 -0.53 19.65 -9.98
N ILE A 235 -0.53 18.38 -9.63
CA ILE A 235 -0.74 17.93 -8.26
C ILE A 235 0.60 17.43 -7.72
N PHE A 236 1.16 18.15 -6.75
CA PHE A 236 2.34 17.71 -6.01
C PHE A 236 1.92 16.85 -4.82
N CYS A 237 2.50 15.66 -4.73
CA CYS A 237 2.20 14.64 -3.73
C CYS A 237 3.46 14.29 -2.95
N MET A 238 3.31 14.21 -1.64
CA MET A 238 4.35 13.93 -0.65
C MET A 238 3.70 13.38 0.62
N HIS A 239 4.50 12.85 1.54
CA HIS A 239 3.96 12.33 2.80
C HIS A 239 3.63 13.45 3.79
N GLY A 240 4.61 14.30 4.12
CA GLY A 240 4.46 15.39 5.08
C GLY A 240 3.97 16.66 4.40
N GLY A 241 4.90 17.60 4.19
CA GLY A 241 4.56 18.94 3.72
C GLY A 241 5.75 19.69 3.13
N LEU A 242 5.50 20.91 2.67
CA LEU A 242 6.49 21.71 1.96
C LEU A 242 7.73 22.01 2.84
N SER A 243 8.86 22.24 2.18
CA SER A 243 10.10 22.68 2.84
C SER A 243 10.41 24.14 2.50
N PRO A 244 10.92 24.95 3.44
CA PRO A 244 11.48 26.28 3.15
C PRO A 244 12.69 26.22 2.21
N GLU A 245 13.37 25.08 2.14
CA GLU A 245 14.52 24.85 1.26
C GLU A 245 14.10 24.45 -0.16
N LEU A 246 12.83 24.08 -0.39
CA LEU A 246 12.35 23.68 -1.71
C LEU A 246 12.11 24.89 -2.60
N THR A 247 13.06 25.17 -3.49
CA THR A 247 12.97 26.25 -4.48
C THR A 247 12.68 25.73 -5.89
N SER A 248 13.11 24.50 -6.19
CA SER A 248 12.90 23.82 -7.46
C SER A 248 12.63 22.33 -7.25
N LEU A 249 11.73 21.76 -8.05
CA LEU A 249 11.47 20.31 -8.03
C LEU A 249 12.68 19.48 -8.49
N GLU A 250 13.62 20.08 -9.21
CA GLU A 250 14.88 19.42 -9.59
C GLU A 250 15.74 19.10 -8.36
N GLU A 251 15.65 19.87 -7.27
CA GLU A 251 16.36 19.59 -6.02
C GLU A 251 15.94 18.25 -5.41
N ILE A 252 14.69 17.82 -5.66
CA ILE A 252 14.18 16.51 -5.23
C ILE A 252 14.79 15.39 -6.09
N LYS A 253 14.94 15.64 -7.41
CA LYS A 253 15.54 14.66 -8.34
C LYS A 253 17.01 14.39 -8.02
N ASP A 254 17.71 15.40 -7.52
CA ASP A 254 19.14 15.32 -7.17
C ASP A 254 19.42 14.60 -5.84
N ILE A 255 18.40 14.27 -5.04
CA ILE A 255 18.59 13.51 -3.80
C ILE A 255 19.03 12.08 -4.14
N MET A 256 20.29 11.80 -3.82
CA MET A 256 20.90 10.49 -4.04
C MET A 256 20.30 9.41 -3.15
N ARG A 257 20.03 8.25 -3.76
CA ARG A 257 19.61 7.02 -3.06
C ARG A 257 20.69 5.94 -3.14
N PRO A 258 20.78 5.00 -2.18
CA PRO A 258 20.00 4.93 -0.93
C PRO A 258 20.40 6.02 0.07
N THR A 259 19.43 6.60 0.78
CA THR A 259 19.67 7.58 1.85
C THR A 259 18.80 7.30 3.06
N ASP A 260 19.32 7.59 4.25
CA ASP A 260 18.50 7.68 5.46
C ASP A 260 17.78 9.04 5.50
N VAL A 261 16.79 9.18 6.37
CA VAL A 261 16.08 10.45 6.60
C VAL A 261 16.90 11.28 7.60
N PRO A 262 17.41 12.47 7.22
CA PRO A 262 18.12 13.34 8.14
C PRO A 262 17.17 13.96 9.17
N ASP A 263 17.73 14.48 10.27
CA ASP A 263 16.93 15.15 11.30
C ASP A 263 16.42 16.54 10.87
N THR A 264 17.00 17.13 9.81
CA THR A 264 16.66 18.47 9.29
C THR A 264 16.87 18.55 7.78
N GLY A 265 16.33 19.61 7.15
CA GLY A 265 16.52 19.96 5.74
C GLY A 265 15.45 19.37 4.82
N LEU A 266 15.60 19.61 3.51
CA LEU A 266 14.60 19.26 2.48
C LEU A 266 13.96 17.87 2.66
N LEU A 267 14.76 16.81 2.73
CA LEU A 267 14.23 15.44 2.84
C LEU A 267 13.45 15.21 4.16
N CYS A 268 13.87 15.84 5.25
CA CYS A 268 13.14 15.76 6.51
C CYS A 268 11.77 16.42 6.37
N ASP A 269 11.74 17.65 5.88
CA ASP A 269 10.50 18.44 5.78
C ASP A 269 9.47 17.79 4.86
N LEU A 270 9.88 17.25 3.71
CA LEU A 270 8.98 16.55 2.77
C LEU A 270 8.27 15.34 3.41
N LEU A 271 8.84 14.78 4.49
CA LEU A 271 8.31 13.64 5.23
C LEU A 271 7.69 14.03 6.59
N TRP A 272 7.94 15.24 7.10
CA TRP A 272 7.58 15.59 8.49
C TRP A 272 6.80 16.88 8.65
N ALA A 273 6.83 17.79 7.67
CA ALA A 273 6.17 19.08 7.82
C ALA A 273 4.64 18.93 7.81
N ASP A 274 3.97 19.69 8.67
CA ASP A 274 2.52 19.76 8.77
C ASP A 274 2.05 21.19 8.43
N PRO A 275 0.91 21.35 7.73
CA PRO A 275 0.34 22.68 7.54
C PRO A 275 -0.43 23.13 8.77
N ASP A 276 -0.22 24.40 9.13
CA ASP A 276 -0.95 25.06 10.21
C ASP A 276 -1.67 26.30 9.65
N LYS A 277 -2.98 26.39 9.90
CA LYS A 277 -3.83 27.51 9.46
C LYS A 277 -3.55 28.81 10.23
N ASP A 278 -2.98 28.69 11.44
CA ASP A 278 -2.76 29.80 12.35
C ASP A 278 -1.35 30.39 12.18
N ILE A 279 -0.51 29.77 11.35
CA ILE A 279 0.86 30.20 11.03
C ILE A 279 0.91 30.84 9.64
N MET A 280 1.45 32.07 9.55
CA MET A 280 1.80 32.69 8.27
C MET A 280 3.27 32.42 7.94
N GLY A 281 3.53 31.74 6.81
CA GLY A 281 4.87 31.39 6.40
C GLY A 281 5.33 30.06 7.01
N TRP A 282 6.50 30.05 7.65
CA TRP A 282 7.09 28.88 8.30
C TRP A 282 7.06 29.05 9.82
N GLY A 283 6.77 27.96 10.53
CA GLY A 283 6.80 27.93 11.99
C GLY A 283 7.36 26.61 12.49
N ASP A 284 7.61 26.56 13.80
CA ASP A 284 8.09 25.34 14.46
C ASP A 284 7.02 24.25 14.41
N ASN A 285 7.40 23.04 14.04
CA ASN A 285 6.50 21.89 14.10
C ASN A 285 6.56 21.28 15.51
N ASP A 286 5.40 21.10 16.14
CA ASP A 286 5.33 20.36 17.40
C ASP A 286 5.57 18.87 17.09
N PRO A 287 6.45 18.18 17.83
CA PRO A 287 6.70 16.76 17.60
C PRO A 287 5.39 15.97 17.76
N ARG A 288 4.96 15.29 16.69
CA ARG A 288 3.79 14.40 16.71
C ARG A 288 3.99 13.34 17.82
N PRO A 289 3.02 13.15 18.73
CA PRO A 289 3.10 12.08 19.74
C PRO A 289 3.01 10.67 19.13
#